data_AF-A0A951D4J9-F1
#
_entry.id   AF-A0A951D4J9-F1
#
_cell.length_a   1.000
_cell.length_b   1.000
_cell.length_c   1.000
_cell.angle_alpha   90.00
_cell.angle_beta   90.00
_cell.angle_gamma   90.00
#
_symmetry.space_group_name_H-M   'P 1'
#
loop_
_entity.id
_entity.type
_entity.pdbx_description
1 polymer ?
#
loop_
_entity_poly.entity_id
_entity_poly.type
_entity_poly.pdbx_seq_one_letter_code
_entity_poly.pdbx_strand_id
1 'polypeptide(L)'
;MQDRARIHVQAGGGGNGCLSFRREAHVPRGGPNGGDGGRGGDVVLVCDDSLRDLERFRRSSHFKAGRGGHGQGSLRHGRDGDTLEISVPPGTEARVDADGTVHDLVRPRQRAVVARGGPGGRGNKRFA
;
A
#
# COMPACT_ATOMS: atom_id res chain seq x y z
N MET A 1 -0.75 2.00 30.90
CA MET A 1 -0.45 0.63 30.44
C MET A 1 -1.70 0.02 29.85
N GLN A 2 -1.66 -0.28 28.56
CA GLN A 2 -2.70 -0.98 27.83
C GLN A 2 -2.02 -2.09 27.07
N ASP A 3 -2.44 -3.33 27.33
CA ASP A 3 -1.79 -4.52 26.77
C ASP A 3 -2.54 -5.02 25.53
N ARG A 4 -3.70 -4.42 25.21
CA ARG A 4 -4.52 -4.75 24.05
C ARG A 4 -5.02 -3.49 23.37
N ALA A 5 -4.99 -3.49 22.05
CA ALA A 5 -5.57 -2.45 21.22
C ALA A 5 -6.24 -3.06 19.99
N ARG A 6 -7.32 -2.43 19.53
CA ARG A 6 -7.96 -2.77 18.26
C ARG A 6 -7.79 -1.59 17.31
N ILE A 7 -7.24 -1.85 16.14
CA ILE A 7 -7.00 -0.84 15.11
C ILE A 7 -7.62 -1.30 13.79
N HIS A 8 -8.09 -0.34 13.00
CA HIS A 8 -8.52 -0.55 11.62
C HIS A 8 -7.37 -0.14 10.70
N VAL A 9 -6.93 -1.07 9.88
CA VAL A 9 -5.89 -0.84 8.86
C VAL A 9 -6.50 -0.94 7.47
N GLN A 10 -6.11 -0.03 6.58
CA GLN A 10 -6.49 -0.04 5.18
C GLN A 10 -5.23 0.12 4.33
N ALA A 11 -4.93 -0.89 3.52
CA ALA A 11 -3.86 -0.78 2.53
C ALA A 11 -4.22 0.20 1.41
N GLY A 12 -3.20 0.65 0.69
CA GLY A 12 -3.35 1.51 -0.46
C GLY A 12 -4.11 0.81 -1.59
N GLY A 13 -5.03 1.52 -2.23
CA GLY A 13 -5.57 1.07 -3.50
C GLY A 13 -4.52 1.18 -4.60
N GLY A 14 -4.51 0.26 -5.56
CA GLY A 14 -3.74 0.42 -6.78
C GLY A 14 -4.26 1.59 -7.63
N GLY A 15 -3.35 2.21 -8.37
CA GLY A 15 -3.70 3.22 -9.36
C GLY A 15 -4.30 2.60 -10.61
N ASN A 16 -5.19 3.31 -11.30
CA ASN A 16 -5.77 2.82 -12.56
C ASN A 16 -4.74 2.93 -13.69
N GLY A 17 -4.75 1.96 -14.60
CA GLY A 17 -4.03 2.07 -15.88
C GLY A 17 -4.68 3.13 -16.79
N CYS A 18 -3.90 3.65 -17.74
CA CYS A 18 -4.36 4.68 -18.66
C CYS A 18 -4.78 4.09 -20.00
N LEU A 19 -5.91 4.57 -20.54
CA LEU A 19 -6.29 4.40 -21.94
C LEU A 19 -5.84 5.65 -22.70
N SER A 20 -4.74 5.57 -23.45
CA SER A 20 -4.22 6.71 -24.20
C SER A 20 -3.61 6.28 -25.54
N PHE A 21 -3.66 7.16 -26.52
CA PHE A 21 -3.07 6.96 -27.85
C PHE A 21 -2.19 8.16 -28.18
N ARG A 22 -1.08 7.91 -28.88
CA ARG A 22 -0.16 8.97 -29.31
C ARG A 22 -0.84 9.86 -30.35
N ARG A 23 -0.66 11.18 -30.22
CA ARG A 23 -1.17 12.18 -31.16
C ARG A 23 -0.02 13.08 -31.56
N GLU A 24 0.39 12.97 -32.82
CA GLU A 24 1.49 13.72 -33.44
C GLU A 24 0.95 14.37 -34.71
N ALA A 25 1.40 15.59 -35.02
CA ALA A 25 1.05 16.23 -36.27
C ALA A 25 1.51 15.35 -37.44
N HIS A 26 0.67 15.22 -38.46
CA HIS A 26 0.91 14.39 -39.66
C HIS A 26 0.98 12.86 -39.41
N VAL A 27 0.58 12.38 -38.23
CA VAL A 27 0.44 10.94 -37.93
C VAL A 27 -1.04 10.59 -37.74
N PRO A 28 -1.72 9.98 -38.75
CA PRO A 28 -3.16 9.73 -38.70
C PRO A 28 -3.61 8.78 -37.57
N ARG A 29 -2.77 7.82 -37.18
CA ARG A 29 -3.05 6.84 -36.13
C ARG A 29 -1.81 6.57 -35.30
N GLY A 30 -1.66 7.25 -34.16
CA GLY A 30 -0.63 6.92 -33.21
C GLY A 30 -0.97 5.66 -32.41
N GLY A 31 0.06 4.86 -32.11
CA GLY A 31 -0.11 3.65 -31.31
C GLY A 31 -0.55 3.93 -29.86
N PRO A 32 -1.01 2.90 -29.13
CA PRO A 32 -1.36 3.02 -27.73
C PRO A 32 -0.14 3.46 -26.92
N ASN A 33 -0.35 4.42 -26.03
CA ASN A 33 0.70 5.00 -25.19
C ASN A 33 0.24 5.23 -23.74
N GLY A 34 -0.80 4.52 -23.28
CA GLY A 34 -1.22 4.58 -21.88
C GLY A 34 -0.31 3.76 -20.98
N GLY A 35 0.21 4.39 -19.93
CA GLY A 35 0.99 3.73 -18.88
C GLY A 35 0.12 2.97 -17.86
N ASP A 36 0.77 2.05 -17.15
CA ASP A 36 0.21 1.29 -16.01
C ASP A 36 0.07 2.20 -14.77
N GLY A 37 -0.90 1.91 -13.90
CA GLY A 37 -0.98 2.51 -12.56
C GLY A 37 0.04 1.91 -11.59
N GLY A 38 0.41 2.67 -10.57
CA GLY A 38 1.29 2.21 -9.50
C GLY A 38 0.55 1.31 -8.51
N ARG A 39 1.30 0.51 -7.75
CA ARG A 39 0.75 -0.33 -6.67
C ARG A 39 0.33 0.55 -5.50
N GLY A 40 -0.63 0.07 -4.72
CA GLY A 40 -0.94 0.69 -3.42
C GLY A 40 0.13 0.36 -2.38
N GLY A 41 0.29 1.23 -1.39
CA GLY A 41 1.19 0.98 -0.26
C GLY A 41 0.67 -0.11 0.67
N ASP A 42 1.57 -0.85 1.28
CA ASP A 42 1.24 -1.85 2.30
C ASP A 42 1.01 -1.18 3.67
N VAL A 43 0.35 -1.89 4.59
CA VAL A 43 0.40 -1.56 6.02
C VAL A 43 1.27 -2.60 6.71
N VAL A 44 2.32 -2.14 7.38
CA VAL A 44 3.36 -2.96 7.97
C VAL A 44 3.48 -2.65 9.46
N LEU A 45 3.41 -3.67 10.30
CA LEU A 45 3.82 -3.57 11.69
C LEU A 45 5.34 -3.72 11.79
N VAL A 46 5.97 -2.86 12.58
CA VAL A 46 7.41 -2.87 12.82
C VAL A 46 7.67 -2.98 14.31
N CYS A 47 8.46 -3.97 14.72
CA CYS A 47 8.86 -4.11 16.11
C CYS A 47 9.89 -3.05 16.49
N ASP A 48 9.60 -2.26 17.51
CA ASP A 48 10.40 -1.13 17.98
C ASP A 48 10.63 -1.25 19.49
N ASP A 49 11.89 -1.44 19.89
CA ASP A 49 12.31 -1.64 21.28
C ASP A 49 12.29 -0.36 22.13
N SER A 50 12.10 0.80 21.50
CA SER A 50 11.86 2.06 22.21
C SER A 50 10.44 2.15 22.80
N LEU A 51 9.52 1.32 22.32
CA LEU A 51 8.14 1.27 22.79
C LEU A 51 7.96 0.25 23.93
N ARG A 52 7.10 0.61 24.90
CA ARG A 52 6.82 -0.22 26.08
C ARG A 52 5.38 -0.69 26.18
N ASP A 53 4.44 -0.02 25.51
CA ASP A 53 3.01 -0.35 25.56
C ASP A 53 2.28 0.04 24.26
N LEU A 54 0.98 -0.25 24.21
CA LEU A 54 0.09 0.03 23.07
C LEU A 54 -0.74 1.31 23.24
N GLU A 55 -0.37 2.21 24.16
CA GLU A 55 -1.20 3.39 24.46
C GLU A 55 -1.36 4.33 23.26
N ARG A 56 -0.38 4.36 22.33
CA ARG A 56 -0.43 5.12 21.08
C ARG A 56 -1.66 4.79 20.22
N PHE A 57 -2.19 3.58 20.33
CA PHE A 57 -3.35 3.12 19.57
C PHE A 57 -4.69 3.48 20.21
N ARG A 58 -4.69 4.09 21.41
CA ARG A 58 -5.92 4.46 22.13
C ARG A 58 -6.70 5.58 21.43
N ARG A 59 -6.00 6.53 20.81
CA ARG A 59 -6.61 7.70 20.16
C ARG A 59 -6.74 7.55 18.65
N SER A 60 -5.86 6.79 18.02
CA SER A 60 -5.84 6.57 16.58
C SER A 60 -6.36 5.18 16.26
N SER A 61 -7.59 5.12 15.77
CA SER A 61 -8.26 3.87 15.41
C SER A 61 -8.12 3.49 13.94
N HIS A 62 -7.70 4.40 13.07
CA HIS A 62 -7.66 4.19 11.61
C HIS A 62 -6.29 4.53 11.03
N PHE A 63 -5.71 3.57 10.31
CA PHE A 63 -4.42 3.67 9.67
C PHE A 63 -4.55 3.32 8.19
N LYS A 64 -4.17 4.24 7.31
CA LYS A 64 -4.35 4.08 5.86
C LYS A 64 -3.04 4.32 5.11
N ALA A 65 -2.61 3.34 4.33
CA ALA A 65 -1.45 3.46 3.45
C ALA A 65 -1.75 4.30 2.19
N GLY A 66 -0.68 4.78 1.56
CA GLY A 66 -0.75 5.63 0.38
C GLY A 66 -1.35 4.90 -0.83
N ARG A 67 -2.16 5.61 -1.62
CA ARG A 67 -2.73 5.08 -2.86
C ARG A 67 -1.72 5.17 -4.01
N GLY A 68 -1.69 4.14 -4.86
CA GLY A 68 -0.94 4.16 -6.11
C GLY A 68 -1.43 5.25 -7.07
N GLY A 69 -0.51 5.91 -7.74
CA GLY A 69 -0.79 6.91 -8.77
C GLY A 69 -1.38 6.29 -10.03
N HIS A 70 -2.20 7.04 -10.75
CA HIS A 70 -2.73 6.61 -12.04
C HIS A 70 -1.64 6.61 -13.11
N GLY A 71 -1.72 5.66 -14.04
CA GLY A 71 -0.97 5.75 -15.28
C GLY A 71 -1.42 6.97 -16.10
N GLN A 72 -0.55 7.44 -16.97
CA GLN A 72 -0.82 8.58 -17.84
C GLN A 72 -0.44 8.25 -19.29
N GLY A 73 -0.84 9.13 -20.22
CA GLY A 73 -0.35 9.08 -21.59
C GLY A 73 1.17 9.27 -21.66
N SER A 74 1.72 8.99 -22.84
CA SER A 74 3.17 8.99 -23.10
C SER A 74 3.93 7.93 -22.31
N LEU A 75 3.31 6.77 -22.08
CA LEU A 75 3.88 5.59 -21.39
C LEU A 75 4.30 5.88 -19.95
N ARG A 76 3.74 6.92 -19.33
CA ARG A 76 4.09 7.32 -17.97
C ARG A 76 3.34 6.44 -16.98
N HIS A 77 4.08 5.65 -16.23
CA HIS A 77 3.55 4.82 -15.17
C HIS A 77 3.23 5.65 -13.92
N GLY A 78 2.18 5.25 -13.21
CA GLY A 78 1.85 5.85 -11.93
C GLY A 78 2.87 5.46 -10.84
N ARG A 79 3.15 6.39 -9.92
CA ARG A 79 3.99 6.11 -8.74
C ARG A 79 3.34 5.08 -7.82
N ASP A 80 4.15 4.28 -7.13
CA ASP A 80 3.65 3.44 -6.07
C ASP A 80 3.18 4.28 -4.87
N GLY A 81 2.20 3.76 -4.14
CA GLY A 81 1.68 4.36 -2.92
C GLY A 81 2.62 4.11 -1.74
N ASP A 82 2.71 5.09 -0.85
CA ASP A 82 3.60 5.01 0.31
C ASP A 82 3.14 3.92 1.29
N THR A 83 4.05 3.03 1.66
CA THR A 83 3.82 2.03 2.71
C THR A 83 3.69 2.73 4.07
N LEU A 84 2.67 2.34 4.83
CA LEU A 84 2.48 2.82 6.19
C LEU A 84 3.10 1.86 7.19
N GLU A 85 4.12 2.33 7.91
CA GLU A 85 4.75 1.59 9.00
C GLU A 85 4.16 1.99 10.35
N ILE A 86 3.83 0.98 11.15
CA ILE A 86 3.22 1.14 12.47
C ILE A 86 4.11 0.42 13.49
N SER A 87 4.83 1.20 14.30
CA SER A 87 5.66 0.66 15.37
C SER A 87 4.87 0.01 16.51
N VAL A 88 5.29 -1.16 16.97
CA VAL A 88 4.73 -1.89 18.12
C VAL A 88 5.85 -2.37 19.04
N PRO A 89 5.62 -2.48 20.36
CA PRO A 89 6.63 -3.01 21.28
C PRO A 89 6.94 -4.50 21.00
N PRO A 90 8.12 -4.99 21.38
CA PRO A 90 8.45 -6.41 21.29
C PRO A 90 7.48 -7.29 22.09
N GLY A 91 7.19 -8.47 21.57
CA GLY A 91 6.21 -9.41 22.15
C GLY A 91 4.76 -9.10 21.79
N THR A 92 4.52 -8.25 20.78
CA THR A 92 3.18 -7.96 20.29
C THR A 92 2.68 -9.09 19.39
N GLU A 93 1.57 -9.72 19.78
CA GLU A 93 0.79 -10.61 18.90
C GLU A 93 -0.25 -9.78 18.12
N ALA A 94 -0.14 -9.77 16.80
CA ALA A 94 -1.08 -9.11 15.91
C ALA A 94 -1.97 -10.14 15.22
N ARG A 95 -3.28 -10.11 15.52
CA ARG A 95 -4.31 -10.95 14.89
C ARG A 95 -5.08 -10.15 13.85
N VAL A 96 -5.12 -10.66 12.63
CA VAL A 96 -5.81 -10.05 11.50
C VAL A 96 -7.22 -10.65 11.39
N ASP A 97 -8.25 -9.84 11.67
CA ASP A 97 -9.66 -10.29 11.65
C ASP A 97 -10.11 -10.76 10.25
N ALA A 98 -9.51 -10.25 9.17
CA ALA A 98 -9.97 -10.48 7.80
C ALA A 98 -9.69 -11.90 7.27
N ASP A 99 -8.54 -12.49 7.64
CA ASP A 99 -8.09 -13.80 7.17
C ASP A 99 -7.70 -14.75 8.31
N GLY A 100 -7.75 -14.27 9.57
CA GLY A 100 -7.37 -15.03 10.75
C GLY A 100 -5.86 -15.16 10.95
N THR A 101 -5.03 -14.50 10.13
CA THR A 101 -3.57 -14.57 10.22
C THR A 101 -3.10 -13.97 11.54
N VAL A 102 -2.11 -14.61 12.15
CA VAL A 102 -1.46 -14.13 13.37
C VAL A 102 0.02 -13.88 13.08
N HIS A 103 0.50 -12.70 13.46
CA HIS A 103 1.90 -12.33 13.38
C HIS A 103 2.43 -12.09 14.79
N ASP A 104 3.53 -12.75 15.14
CA ASP A 104 4.21 -12.55 16.41
C ASP A 104 5.49 -11.72 16.18
N LEU A 105 5.53 -10.52 16.76
CA LEU A 105 6.63 -9.56 16.62
C LEU A 105 7.51 -9.59 17.87
N VAL A 106 8.45 -10.53 17.92
CA VAL A 106 9.32 -10.77 19.09
C VAL A 106 10.68 -10.10 18.99
N ARG A 107 11.21 -9.88 17.79
CA ARG A 107 12.56 -9.33 17.59
C ARG A 107 12.51 -7.85 17.19
N PRO A 108 13.38 -6.99 17.74
CA PRO A 108 13.50 -5.61 17.27
C PRO A 108 13.72 -5.55 15.75
N ARG A 109 13.10 -4.57 15.10
CA ARG A 109 13.07 -4.37 13.64
C ARG A 109 12.40 -5.48 12.83
N GLN A 110 11.79 -6.48 13.46
CA GLN A 110 10.95 -7.44 12.76
C GLN A 110 9.77 -6.72 12.10
N ARG A 111 9.46 -7.09 10.86
CA ARG A 111 8.40 -6.47 10.05
C ARG A 111 7.35 -7.51 9.68
N ALA A 112 6.08 -7.15 9.78
CA ALA A 112 4.97 -8.00 9.38
C ALA A 112 3.96 -7.20 8.56
N VAL A 113 3.64 -7.67 7.34
CA VAL A 113 2.63 -7.04 6.48
C VAL A 113 1.26 -7.50 6.94
N VAL A 114 0.47 -6.58 7.50
CA VAL A 114 -0.89 -6.88 8.02
C VAL A 114 -1.99 -6.52 7.03
N ALA A 115 -1.70 -5.68 6.04
CA ALA A 115 -2.58 -5.43 4.90
C ALA A 115 -1.76 -5.14 3.66
N ARG A 116 -1.99 -5.91 2.57
CA ARG A 116 -1.28 -5.75 1.30
C ARG A 116 -1.95 -4.71 0.41
N GLY A 117 -1.14 -3.86 -0.21
CA GLY A 117 -1.55 -2.88 -1.19
C GLY A 117 -2.13 -3.52 -2.46
N GLY A 118 -3.13 -2.85 -3.03
CA GLY A 118 -3.77 -3.30 -4.26
C GLY A 118 -2.81 -3.22 -5.46
N PRO A 119 -2.91 -4.13 -6.44
CA PRO A 119 -2.11 -4.07 -7.65
C PRO A 119 -2.48 -2.86 -8.50
N GLY A 120 -1.49 -2.27 -9.18
CA GLY A 120 -1.72 -1.25 -10.18
C GLY A 120 -2.42 -1.81 -11.43
N GLY A 121 -3.37 -1.06 -11.97
CA GLY A 121 -4.08 -1.40 -13.20
C GLY A 121 -3.19 -1.29 -14.43
N ARG A 122 -3.38 -2.17 -15.40
CA ARG A 122 -2.60 -2.17 -16.66
C ARG A 122 -3.12 -1.11 -17.63
N GLY A 123 -2.22 -0.35 -18.24
CA GLY A 123 -2.53 0.60 -19.32
C GLY A 123 -2.78 -0.11 -20.65
N ASN A 124 -3.39 0.59 -21.61
CA ASN A 124 -3.76 -0.01 -22.89
C ASN A 124 -2.55 -0.48 -23.74
N LYS A 125 -1.33 0.01 -23.45
CA LYS A 125 -0.10 -0.48 -24.08
C LYS A 125 0.17 -1.97 -23.82
N ARG A 126 -0.30 -2.52 -22.68
CA ARG A 126 -0.11 -3.93 -22.31
C ARG A 126 -1.02 -4.90 -23.08
N PHE A 127 -2.01 -4.39 -23.80
CA PHE A 127 -3.05 -5.17 -24.48
C PHE A 127 -2.97 -5.02 -26.00
N ALA A 128 -1.86 -4.50 -26.52
CA ALA A 128 -1.64 -4.17 -27.93
C ALA A 128 -0.46 -4.93 -28.52
#